data_AF-A0A429ZB15-F1
#
_entry.id   AF-A0A429ZB15-F1
#
_cell.length_a   1.000
_cell.length_b   1.000
_cell.length_c   1.000
_cell.angle_alpha   90.00
_cell.angle_beta   90.00
_cell.angle_gamma   90.00
#
_symmetry.space_group_name_H-M   'P 1'
#
loop_
_entity.id
_entity.type
_entity.pdbx_description
1 polymer ?
#
loop_
_entity_poly.entity_id
_entity_poly.type
_entity_poly.pdbx_seq_one_letter_code
_entity_poly.pdbx_strand_id
1 'polypeptide(L)'
;MKPALKLSLEEKNNFQRLVLFQKAVAIICLIMMVTLVNQTNQQVTELSRRSQNVYWVVDEYFGGDEARLRGESDSISRLASFREGLKEIAETYVIVNRQHLFIEESLPRELSVAKGVTDPELAEILSSEFSGLEVGQEFFSHFKLEAITGRVLEASDYAFSIQEAIPLVAGFDFSEELTLGRQLTFLWKEQLILGEVVGVLPENTYFNNSFDLESLDDKLIIPAYYLSELKAGGMMLSPGHTFLTAIAETAGFLISPKSTQRLQLEMNELSNKLNLLPYRLIGGHTWQLNIWGLTGRQLGQKLWGMAVMLLIISLISTTMTLINQIANSRKTLAIYISQGLTYRELYYSYSKKLLIENSWCLLIALGVNYGLHGQLPLVLAGGLLIVLLSWESLIVWYSIKNVSLISAIREE
;
A
#
# COMPACT_ATOMS: atom_id res chain seq x y z
N MET A 1 -13.36 55.32 -28.72
CA MET A 1 -14.31 54.19 -28.89
C MET A 1 -13.64 52.82 -29.06
N LYS A 2 -12.55 52.66 -29.84
CA LYS A 2 -11.79 51.38 -29.96
C LYS A 2 -11.14 50.80 -28.68
N PRO A 3 -10.58 51.58 -27.73
CA PRO A 3 -9.88 50.99 -26.57
C PRO A 3 -10.84 50.38 -25.54
N ALA A 4 -12.01 50.99 -25.30
CA ALA A 4 -13.02 50.46 -24.38
C ALA A 4 -13.62 49.13 -24.85
N LEU A 5 -13.80 48.98 -26.17
CA LEU A 5 -14.33 47.75 -26.77
C LEU A 5 -13.31 46.61 -26.71
N LYS A 6 -12.01 46.92 -26.82
CA LYS A 6 -10.91 45.96 -26.68
C LYS A 6 -10.78 45.45 -25.22
N LEU A 7 -10.87 46.36 -24.25
CA LEU A 7 -10.84 46.01 -22.82
C LEU A 7 -11.99 45.06 -22.43
N SER A 8 -13.21 45.38 -22.88
CA SER A 8 -14.41 44.55 -22.60
C SER A 8 -14.32 43.15 -23.23
N LEU A 9 -13.71 43.01 -24.40
CA LEU A 9 -13.46 41.72 -25.06
C LEU A 9 -12.38 40.89 -24.32
N GLU A 10 -11.31 41.54 -23.85
CA GLU A 10 -10.25 40.87 -23.08
C GLU A 10 -10.76 40.36 -21.73
N GLU A 11 -11.55 41.15 -21.01
CA GLU A 11 -12.19 40.76 -19.75
C GLU A 11 -13.11 39.54 -19.94
N LYS A 12 -13.93 39.53 -21.00
CA LYS A 12 -14.82 38.41 -21.32
C LYS A 12 -14.05 37.13 -21.64
N ASN A 13 -12.96 37.25 -22.40
CA ASN A 13 -12.10 36.11 -22.74
C ASN A 13 -11.37 35.57 -21.49
N ASN A 14 -10.92 36.45 -20.60
CA ASN A 14 -10.27 36.05 -19.35
C ASN A 14 -11.24 35.33 -18.42
N PHE A 15 -12.49 35.80 -18.31
CA PHE A 15 -13.52 35.11 -17.54
C PHE A 15 -13.81 33.71 -18.09
N GLN A 16 -13.95 33.56 -19.41
CA GLN A 16 -14.16 32.24 -20.03
C GLN A 16 -13.00 31.27 -19.79
N ARG A 17 -11.75 31.76 -19.86
CA ARG A 17 -10.57 30.97 -19.53
C ARG A 17 -10.57 30.52 -18.07
N LEU A 18 -10.98 31.39 -17.15
CA LEU A 18 -11.07 31.07 -15.73
C LEU A 18 -12.10 29.95 -15.47
N VAL A 19 -13.28 30.03 -16.11
CA VAL A 19 -14.32 28.99 -15.99
C VAL A 19 -13.85 27.66 -16.55
N LEU A 20 -13.15 27.66 -17.69
CA LEU A 20 -12.58 26.45 -18.28
C LEU A 20 -11.48 25.85 -17.39
N PHE A 21 -10.63 26.69 -16.80
CA PHE A 21 -9.62 26.27 -15.85
C PHE A 21 -10.24 25.64 -14.60
N GLN A 22 -11.24 26.30 -14.01
CA GLN A 22 -12.00 25.77 -12.88
C GLN A 22 -12.62 24.40 -13.20
N LYS A 23 -13.17 24.22 -14.40
CA LYS A 23 -13.71 22.96 -14.88
C LYS A 23 -12.64 21.87 -15.00
N ALA A 24 -11.49 22.19 -15.58
CA ALA A 24 -10.36 21.27 -15.67
C ALA A 24 -9.92 20.82 -14.26
N VAL A 25 -9.75 21.74 -13.32
CA VAL A 25 -9.39 21.43 -11.93
C VAL A 25 -10.44 20.54 -11.26
N ALA A 26 -11.73 20.84 -11.41
CA ALA A 26 -12.79 20.02 -10.83
C ALA A 26 -12.77 18.57 -11.37
N ILE A 27 -12.54 18.40 -12.68
CA ILE A 27 -12.45 17.07 -13.31
C ILE A 27 -11.17 16.34 -12.84
N ILE A 28 -10.02 17.03 -12.76
CA ILE A 28 -8.77 16.47 -12.21
C ILE A 28 -9.02 15.95 -10.80
N CYS A 29 -9.56 16.79 -9.91
CA CYS A 29 -9.84 16.40 -8.53
C CYS A 29 -10.76 15.19 -8.46
N LEU A 30 -11.85 15.16 -9.26
CA LEU A 30 -12.76 14.03 -9.24
C LEU A 30 -12.10 12.73 -9.69
N ILE A 31 -11.35 12.76 -10.79
CA ILE A 31 -10.65 11.58 -11.32
C ILE A 31 -9.62 11.08 -10.31
N MET A 32 -8.79 11.96 -9.77
CA MET A 32 -7.80 11.61 -8.75
C MET A 32 -8.46 11.01 -7.51
N MET A 33 -9.59 11.58 -7.06
CA MET A 33 -10.30 11.06 -5.90
C MET A 33 -10.90 9.67 -6.13
N VAL A 34 -11.43 9.37 -7.32
CA VAL A 34 -11.87 8.00 -7.64
C VAL A 34 -10.68 7.04 -7.59
N THR A 35 -9.57 7.40 -8.24
CA THR A 35 -8.36 6.57 -8.29
C THR A 35 -7.86 6.29 -6.87
N LEU A 36 -7.72 7.32 -6.04
CA LEU A 36 -7.28 7.21 -4.65
C LEU A 36 -8.23 6.34 -3.83
N VAL A 37 -9.55 6.58 -3.90
CA VAL A 37 -10.54 5.78 -3.17
C VAL A 37 -10.51 4.32 -3.62
N ASN A 38 -10.32 4.06 -4.92
CA ASN A 38 -10.23 2.70 -5.43
C ASN A 38 -8.96 1.99 -4.93
N GLN A 39 -7.81 2.66 -4.99
CA GLN A 39 -6.54 2.14 -4.46
C GLN A 39 -6.61 1.89 -2.95
N THR A 40 -7.10 2.85 -2.17
CA THR A 40 -7.30 2.68 -0.73
C THR A 40 -8.28 1.54 -0.44
N ASN A 41 -9.38 1.40 -1.20
CA ASN A 41 -10.31 0.30 -0.99
C ASN A 41 -9.69 -1.05 -1.33
N GLN A 42 -8.87 -1.15 -2.38
CA GLN A 42 -8.12 -2.37 -2.70
C GLN A 42 -7.17 -2.74 -1.57
N GLN A 43 -6.32 -1.81 -1.14
CA GLN A 43 -5.39 -2.00 -0.03
C GLN A 43 -6.12 -2.38 1.26
N VAL A 44 -7.17 -1.65 1.65
CA VAL A 44 -7.94 -1.95 2.87
C VAL A 44 -8.63 -3.31 2.75
N THR A 45 -9.11 -3.71 1.57
CA THR A 45 -9.75 -5.03 1.39
C THR A 45 -8.74 -6.16 1.46
N GLU A 46 -7.55 -5.99 0.88
CA GLU A 46 -6.44 -6.92 1.01
C GLU A 46 -5.99 -7.06 2.47
N LEU A 47 -5.83 -5.93 3.16
CA LEU A 47 -5.47 -5.89 4.58
C LEU A 47 -6.55 -6.51 5.48
N SER A 48 -7.84 -6.24 5.21
CA SER A 48 -8.96 -6.82 5.97
C SER A 48 -9.11 -8.33 5.75
N ARG A 49 -8.72 -8.84 4.56
CA ARG A 49 -8.67 -10.29 4.28
C ARG A 49 -7.48 -10.99 4.94
N ARG A 50 -6.46 -10.22 5.35
CA ARG A 50 -5.26 -10.68 6.08
C ARG A 50 -5.36 -10.47 7.60
N SER A 51 -6.41 -9.79 8.09
CA SER A 51 -6.57 -9.43 9.50
C SER A 51 -7.38 -10.46 10.30
N GLN A 52 -6.80 -11.63 10.58
CA GLN A 52 -7.18 -12.37 11.79
C GLN A 52 -6.55 -11.67 13.01
N ASN A 53 -7.04 -11.93 14.23
CA ASN A 53 -6.38 -11.35 15.41
C ASN A 53 -5.00 -12.01 15.55
N VAL A 54 -3.97 -11.18 15.38
CA VAL A 54 -2.57 -11.55 15.58
C VAL A 54 -2.19 -11.12 17.00
N TYR A 55 -1.58 -12.03 17.74
CA TYR A 55 -1.08 -11.81 19.10
C TYR A 55 0.41 -12.10 19.12
N TRP A 56 1.23 -11.15 19.53
CA TRP A 56 2.65 -11.36 19.71
C TRP A 56 2.94 -12.03 21.05
N VAL A 57 3.63 -13.16 21.02
CA VAL A 57 4.13 -13.88 22.19
C VAL A 57 5.47 -13.28 22.57
N VAL A 58 5.53 -12.68 23.76
CA VAL A 58 6.73 -12.07 24.31
C VAL A 58 7.14 -12.83 25.56
N ASP A 59 8.41 -13.23 25.59
CA ASP A 59 8.99 -13.82 26.78
C ASP A 59 9.31 -12.74 27.82
N GLU A 60 9.32 -13.14 29.10
CA GLU A 60 9.69 -12.25 30.21
C GLU A 60 11.09 -12.57 30.76
N TYR A 61 11.94 -13.28 30.00
CA TYR A 61 13.28 -13.66 30.45
C TYR A 61 14.27 -12.52 30.23
N PHE A 62 14.53 -11.76 31.30
CA PHE A 62 15.55 -10.69 31.29
C PHE A 62 16.56 -10.87 32.43
N GLY A 63 17.84 -10.71 32.11
CA GLY A 63 18.92 -10.65 33.10
C GLY A 63 19.05 -11.93 33.94
N GLY A 64 18.71 -11.85 35.22
CA GLY A 64 18.90 -12.95 36.18
C GLY A 64 18.00 -14.17 35.94
N ASP A 65 16.77 -13.96 35.45
CA ASP A 65 15.84 -15.06 35.17
C ASP A 65 16.25 -15.85 33.93
N GLU A 66 16.77 -15.16 32.91
CA GLU A 66 17.34 -15.80 31.73
C GLU A 66 18.58 -16.64 32.10
N ALA A 67 19.48 -16.08 32.91
CA ALA A 67 20.67 -16.80 33.39
C ALA A 67 20.29 -18.03 34.23
N ARG A 68 19.23 -17.93 35.06
CA ARG A 68 18.72 -19.06 35.84
C ARG A 68 18.17 -20.16 34.91
N LEU A 69 17.27 -19.81 33.99
CA LEU A 69 16.68 -20.79 33.08
C LEU A 69 17.77 -21.46 32.23
N ARG A 70 18.75 -20.70 31.73
CA ARG A 70 19.89 -21.23 30.97
C ARG A 70 20.73 -22.24 31.78
N GLY A 71 20.82 -22.07 33.09
CA GLY A 71 21.53 -22.98 33.98
C GLY A 71 20.80 -24.29 34.28
N GLU A 72 19.52 -24.40 33.94
CA GLU A 72 18.70 -25.59 34.18
C GLU A 72 18.88 -26.62 33.05
N SER A 73 19.10 -27.89 33.40
CA SER A 73 19.46 -28.95 32.46
C SER A 73 18.33 -29.36 31.50
N ASP A 74 17.08 -29.07 31.87
CA ASP A 74 15.88 -29.42 31.10
C ASP A 74 15.27 -28.22 30.36
N SER A 75 15.87 -27.03 30.47
CA SER A 75 15.34 -25.77 29.94
C SER A 75 15.00 -25.83 28.45
N ILE A 76 15.91 -26.34 27.62
CA ILE A 76 15.70 -26.52 26.18
C ILE A 76 14.50 -27.42 25.89
N SER A 77 14.34 -28.52 26.64
CA SER A 77 13.21 -29.45 26.45
C SER A 77 11.88 -28.80 26.83
N ARG A 78 11.87 -27.96 27.86
CA ARG A 78 10.67 -27.24 28.30
C ARG A 78 10.27 -26.13 27.32
N LEU A 79 11.24 -25.40 26.77
CA LEU A 79 11.01 -24.42 25.68
C LEU A 79 10.46 -25.11 24.41
N ALA A 80 11.04 -26.24 24.00
CA ALA A 80 10.54 -27.02 22.87
C ALA A 80 9.10 -27.52 23.10
N SER A 81 8.80 -27.99 24.32
CA SER A 81 7.43 -28.41 24.69
C SER A 81 6.45 -27.24 24.73
N PHE A 82 6.92 -26.06 25.15
CA PHE A 82 6.12 -24.84 25.16
C PHE A 82 5.75 -24.42 23.75
N ARG A 83 6.71 -24.41 22.81
CA ARG A 83 6.47 -24.16 21.38
C ARG A 83 5.40 -25.08 20.80
N GLU A 84 5.48 -26.39 21.06
CA GLU A 84 4.45 -27.32 20.58
C GLU A 84 3.08 -27.03 21.21
N GLY A 85 3.04 -26.68 22.50
CA GLY A 85 1.79 -26.24 23.13
C GLY A 85 1.21 -24.95 22.54
N LEU A 86 2.06 -24.00 22.07
CA LEU A 86 1.60 -22.79 21.38
C LEU A 86 0.86 -23.12 20.07
N LYS A 87 1.31 -24.15 19.33
CA LYS A 87 0.65 -24.64 18.12
C LYS A 87 -0.73 -25.27 18.42
N GLU A 88 -0.94 -25.80 19.62
CA GLU A 88 -2.23 -26.39 20.03
C GLU A 88 -3.24 -25.33 20.51
N ILE A 89 -2.76 -24.23 21.09
CA ILE A 89 -3.61 -23.18 21.68
C ILE A 89 -4.21 -22.25 20.61
N ALA A 90 -3.48 -22.03 19.51
CA ALA A 90 -3.87 -21.15 18.41
C ALA A 90 -4.29 -21.92 17.14
N GLU A 91 -4.97 -21.26 16.21
CA GLU A 91 -5.26 -21.85 14.88
C GLU A 91 -3.99 -21.91 14.03
N THR A 92 -3.12 -20.92 14.20
CA THR A 92 -1.83 -20.85 13.52
C THR A 92 -0.82 -20.20 14.45
N TYR A 93 0.37 -20.76 14.53
CA TYR A 93 1.53 -20.16 15.17
C TYR A 93 2.56 -19.83 14.09
N VAL A 94 2.97 -18.57 14.01
CA VAL A 94 3.91 -18.09 12.99
C VAL A 94 5.15 -17.54 13.68
N ILE A 95 6.30 -18.18 13.45
CA ILE A 95 7.58 -17.68 13.95
C ILE A 95 8.00 -16.50 13.07
N VAL A 96 8.33 -15.37 13.69
CA VAL A 96 8.89 -14.18 13.02
C VAL A 96 9.87 -13.53 13.99
N ASN A 97 11.15 -13.66 13.69
CA ASN A 97 12.23 -13.09 14.49
C ASN A 97 12.99 -12.06 13.66
N ARG A 98 13.17 -10.88 14.23
CA ARG A 98 14.07 -9.87 13.64
C ARG A 98 15.50 -10.30 13.88
N GLN A 99 16.29 -10.31 12.82
CA GLN A 99 17.68 -10.73 12.87
C GLN A 99 18.53 -9.69 12.13
N HIS A 100 19.68 -9.35 12.70
CA HIS A 100 20.68 -8.56 11.98
C HIS A 100 21.51 -9.51 11.13
N LEU A 101 21.60 -9.24 9.83
CA LEU A 101 22.41 -10.00 8.88
C LEU A 101 23.59 -9.15 8.46
N PHE A 102 24.78 -9.64 8.75
CA PHE A 102 26.01 -8.99 8.31
C PHE A 102 26.48 -9.68 7.04
N ILE A 103 26.65 -8.91 5.96
CA ILE A 103 26.89 -9.45 4.62
C ILE A 103 28.29 -9.06 4.16
N GLU A 104 29.01 -10.01 3.56
CA GLU A 104 30.36 -9.81 3.03
C GLU A 104 30.34 -8.90 1.78
N GLU A 105 29.38 -9.08 0.87
CA GLU A 105 29.29 -8.32 -0.37
C GLU A 105 28.83 -6.86 -0.21
N SER A 106 29.25 -6.00 -1.13
CA SER A 106 28.83 -4.60 -1.20
C SER A 106 27.39 -4.50 -1.73
N LEU A 107 26.42 -4.51 -0.83
CA LEU A 107 25.03 -4.13 -1.11
C LEU A 107 24.81 -2.62 -0.92
N PRO A 108 23.67 -2.06 -1.38
CA PRO A 108 23.39 -0.63 -1.27
C PRO A 108 23.50 -0.13 0.17
N ARG A 109 24.43 0.80 0.42
CA ARG A 109 24.69 1.36 1.76
C ARG A 109 23.49 2.08 2.37
N GLU A 110 22.55 2.52 1.54
CA GLU A 110 21.33 3.21 1.95
C GLU A 110 20.35 2.28 2.68
N LEU A 111 20.45 0.97 2.42
CA LEU A 111 19.65 -0.08 3.06
C LEU A 111 20.34 -0.66 4.32
N SER A 112 21.54 -0.19 4.65
CA SER A 112 22.26 -0.66 5.83
C SER A 112 21.75 0.01 7.10
N VAL A 113 21.47 -0.80 8.13
CA VAL A 113 20.92 -0.34 9.42
C VAL A 113 22.00 0.30 10.30
N ALA A 114 23.25 -0.15 10.19
CA ALA A 114 24.37 0.41 10.92
C ALA A 114 25.68 0.28 10.15
N LYS A 115 26.54 1.30 10.29
CA LYS A 115 27.93 1.25 9.83
C LYS A 115 28.81 0.63 10.90
N GLY A 116 29.14 -0.64 10.72
CA GLY A 116 30.31 -1.26 11.35
C GLY A 116 29.98 -2.34 12.37
N VAL A 117 30.69 -3.45 12.24
CA VAL A 117 30.76 -4.50 13.24
C VAL A 117 31.69 -4.03 14.35
N THR A 118 31.24 -4.14 15.62
CA THR A 118 32.03 -3.71 16.79
C THR A 118 33.27 -4.58 17.03
N ASP A 119 33.29 -5.78 16.46
CA ASP A 119 34.39 -6.73 16.52
C ASP A 119 35.39 -6.48 15.37
N PRO A 120 36.66 -6.15 15.67
CA PRO A 120 37.69 -5.86 14.66
C PRO A 120 37.97 -7.01 13.69
N GLU A 121 37.83 -8.27 14.11
CA GLU A 121 38.10 -9.44 13.25
C GLU A 121 36.96 -9.67 12.25
N LEU A 122 35.72 -9.43 12.67
CA LEU A 122 34.54 -9.53 11.81
C LEU A 122 34.35 -8.29 10.91
N ALA A 123 34.85 -7.13 11.34
CA ALA A 123 34.81 -5.89 10.55
C ALA A 123 35.69 -5.94 9.28
N GLU A 124 36.66 -6.86 9.22
CA GLU A 124 37.51 -7.05 8.04
C GLU A 124 36.84 -7.92 6.95
N ILE A 125 35.85 -8.73 7.34
CA ILE A 125 35.15 -9.69 6.48
C ILE A 125 33.74 -9.19 6.12
N LEU A 126 33.07 -8.50 7.04
CA LEU A 126 31.65 -8.12 6.90
C LEU A 126 31.53 -6.63 6.62
N SER A 127 30.92 -6.29 5.49
CA SER A 127 30.97 -4.94 4.94
C SER A 127 29.88 -4.02 5.50
N SER A 128 28.70 -4.57 5.82
CA SER A 128 27.53 -3.80 6.26
C SER A 128 26.50 -4.67 6.97
N GLU A 129 25.74 -4.04 7.88
CA GLU A 129 24.62 -4.66 8.59
C GLU A 129 23.30 -4.36 7.87
N PHE A 130 22.51 -5.40 7.62
CA PHE A 130 21.20 -5.33 6.97
C PHE A 130 20.11 -5.90 7.87
N SER A 131 18.89 -5.40 7.68
CA SER A 131 17.73 -5.88 8.42
C SER A 131 17.24 -7.21 7.83
N GLY A 132 17.28 -8.25 8.63
CA GLY A 132 16.79 -9.58 8.28
C GLY A 132 15.54 -10.00 9.06
N LEU A 133 14.83 -10.97 8.52
CA LEU A 133 13.73 -11.67 9.17
C LEU A 133 13.93 -13.18 9.07
N GLU A 134 13.93 -13.86 10.21
CA GLU A 134 13.81 -15.31 10.29
C GLU A 134 12.33 -15.67 10.44
N VAL A 135 11.78 -16.40 9.47
CA VAL A 135 10.35 -16.70 9.43
C VAL A 135 10.06 -18.19 9.38
N GLY A 136 9.05 -18.63 10.12
CA GLY A 136 8.55 -20.01 10.09
C GLY A 136 7.79 -20.34 8.80
N GLN A 137 7.55 -21.62 8.57
CA GLN A 137 6.93 -22.17 7.36
C GLN A 137 5.54 -21.56 7.06
N GLU A 138 4.82 -21.20 8.11
CA GLU A 138 3.47 -20.66 8.04
C GLU A 138 3.44 -19.21 7.56
N PHE A 139 4.57 -18.48 7.58
CA PHE A 139 4.61 -17.03 7.36
C PHE A 139 4.05 -16.59 6.01
N PHE A 140 4.61 -17.09 4.91
CA PHE A 140 4.20 -16.68 3.56
C PHE A 140 2.75 -17.09 3.25
N SER A 141 2.36 -18.29 3.67
CA SER A 141 1.00 -18.80 3.47
C SER A 141 -0.04 -18.03 4.28
N HIS A 142 0.28 -17.69 5.53
CA HIS A 142 -0.61 -16.95 6.42
C HIS A 142 -0.82 -15.51 5.92
N PHE A 143 0.26 -14.80 5.61
CA PHE A 143 0.20 -13.42 5.14
C PHE A 143 -0.11 -13.31 3.64
N LYS A 144 -0.26 -14.44 2.93
CA LYS A 144 -0.56 -14.52 1.48
C LYS A 144 0.41 -13.64 0.68
N LEU A 145 1.69 -13.85 0.95
CA LEU A 145 2.79 -13.15 0.29
C LEU A 145 3.23 -13.96 -0.93
N GLU A 146 3.45 -13.26 -2.03
CA GLU A 146 3.86 -13.84 -3.31
C GLU A 146 5.09 -13.10 -3.82
N ALA A 147 5.98 -13.81 -4.52
CA ALA A 147 7.16 -13.22 -5.12
C ALA A 147 6.82 -12.65 -6.51
N ILE A 148 7.41 -11.50 -6.86
CA ILE A 148 7.32 -10.97 -8.23
C ILE A 148 8.21 -11.75 -9.19
N THR A 149 9.35 -12.21 -8.70
CA THR A 149 10.30 -13.06 -9.42
C THR A 149 10.72 -14.24 -8.54
N GLY A 150 10.87 -15.42 -9.14
CA GLY A 150 11.26 -16.64 -8.41
C GLY A 150 10.12 -17.23 -7.61
N ARG A 151 10.41 -17.66 -6.38
CA ARG A 151 9.45 -18.28 -5.45
C ARG A 151 9.66 -17.79 -4.01
N VAL A 152 8.64 -17.94 -3.18
CA VAL A 152 8.76 -17.77 -1.72
C VAL A 152 9.33 -19.04 -1.07
N LEU A 153 9.59 -18.99 0.24
CA LEU A 153 10.05 -20.17 0.99
C LEU A 153 8.97 -21.26 1.02
N GLU A 154 9.37 -22.49 0.73
CA GLU A 154 8.53 -23.69 0.71
C GLU A 154 8.92 -24.66 1.84
N ALA A 155 8.10 -25.68 2.09
CA ALA A 155 8.33 -26.63 3.19
C ALA A 155 9.72 -27.29 3.17
N SER A 156 10.28 -27.56 1.98
CA SER A 156 11.61 -28.17 1.83
C SER A 156 12.75 -27.26 2.26
N ASP A 157 12.56 -25.94 2.21
CA ASP A 157 13.59 -24.95 2.54
C ASP A 157 13.92 -24.88 4.03
N TYR A 158 13.06 -25.48 4.86
CA TYR A 158 13.21 -25.56 6.32
C TYR A 158 14.03 -26.78 6.78
N ALA A 159 14.45 -27.64 5.85
CA ALA A 159 15.45 -28.67 6.13
C ALA A 159 16.85 -28.05 6.04
N PHE A 160 17.60 -28.07 7.15
CA PHE A 160 18.91 -27.43 7.21
C PHE A 160 20.05 -28.39 6.83
N SER A 161 21.02 -27.90 6.05
CA SER A 161 22.29 -28.57 5.79
C SER A 161 23.40 -27.53 5.70
N ILE A 162 24.49 -27.71 6.47
CA ILE A 162 25.62 -26.77 6.47
C ILE A 162 26.39 -26.71 5.13
N GLN A 163 26.21 -27.72 4.27
CA GLN A 163 26.87 -27.81 2.96
C GLN A 163 26.08 -27.13 1.85
N GLU A 164 24.82 -26.80 2.11
CA GLU A 164 23.90 -26.24 1.13
C GLU A 164 23.66 -24.75 1.41
N ALA A 165 23.34 -24.00 0.36
CA ALA A 165 22.99 -22.60 0.50
C ALA A 165 21.59 -22.46 1.14
N ILE A 166 21.46 -21.58 2.13
CA ILE A 166 20.17 -21.24 2.73
C ILE A 166 19.36 -20.43 1.71
N PRO A 167 18.10 -20.81 1.43
CA PRO A 167 17.23 -20.03 0.55
C PRO A 167 16.88 -18.69 1.19
N LEU A 168 17.02 -17.62 0.42
CA LEU A 168 16.79 -16.24 0.82
C LEU A 168 15.75 -15.58 -0.10
N VAL A 169 14.79 -14.89 0.49
CA VAL A 169 13.83 -14.04 -0.23
C VAL A 169 14.18 -12.57 0.04
N ALA A 170 14.38 -11.80 -1.02
CA ALA A 170 14.76 -10.40 -0.91
C ALA A 170 13.54 -9.48 -1.02
N GLY A 171 13.56 -8.38 -0.26
CA GLY A 171 12.65 -7.25 -0.43
C GLY A 171 12.86 -6.53 -1.75
N PHE A 172 11.88 -5.72 -2.15
CA PHE A 172 11.89 -5.01 -3.43
C PHE A 172 13.09 -4.06 -3.59
N ASP A 173 13.55 -3.41 -2.52
CA ASP A 173 14.65 -2.44 -2.59
C ASP A 173 15.99 -3.10 -2.96
N PHE A 174 16.11 -4.41 -2.76
CA PHE A 174 17.27 -5.19 -3.19
C PHE A 174 17.16 -5.70 -4.64
N SER A 175 16.03 -5.50 -5.32
CA SER A 175 15.75 -6.10 -6.64
C SER A 175 16.72 -5.69 -7.75
N GLU A 176 17.36 -4.52 -7.64
CA GLU A 176 18.35 -4.05 -8.60
C GLU A 176 19.69 -4.78 -8.49
N GLU A 177 20.04 -5.27 -7.29
CA GLU A 177 21.35 -5.86 -6.97
C GLU A 177 21.27 -7.38 -6.78
N LEU A 178 20.14 -7.88 -6.28
CA LEU A 178 19.90 -9.28 -6.00
C LEU A 178 19.01 -9.90 -7.07
N THR A 179 19.64 -10.73 -7.90
CA THR A 179 18.97 -11.56 -8.91
C THR A 179 18.82 -13.00 -8.43
N LEU A 180 17.88 -13.73 -9.02
CA LEU A 180 17.65 -15.14 -8.67
C LEU A 180 18.92 -15.98 -8.87
N GLY A 181 19.21 -16.85 -7.90
CA GLY A 181 20.40 -17.69 -7.86
C GLY A 181 21.67 -16.97 -7.42
N ARG A 182 21.61 -15.66 -7.13
CA ARG A 182 22.75 -14.94 -6.57
C ARG A 182 23.03 -15.48 -5.17
N GLN A 183 24.28 -15.83 -4.93
CA GLN A 183 24.75 -16.27 -3.62
C GLN A 183 25.34 -15.11 -2.84
N LEU A 184 25.12 -15.12 -1.52
CA LEU A 184 25.60 -14.13 -0.57
C LEU A 184 26.19 -14.83 0.64
N THR A 185 27.34 -14.39 1.11
CA THR A 185 27.89 -14.89 2.39
C THR A 185 27.46 -13.95 3.50
N PHE A 186 26.82 -14.49 4.55
CA PHE A 186 26.39 -13.70 5.69
C PHE A 186 26.64 -14.38 7.03
N LEU A 187 26.85 -13.58 8.07
CA LEU A 187 26.98 -14.05 9.44
C LEU A 187 25.59 -14.33 10.04
N TRP A 188 25.37 -15.60 10.39
CA TRP A 188 24.15 -16.07 11.03
C TRP A 188 24.48 -16.94 12.22
N LYS A 189 24.00 -16.55 13.42
CA LYS A 189 24.21 -17.31 14.67
C LYS A 189 25.68 -17.72 14.90
N GLU A 190 26.59 -16.75 14.79
CA GLU A 190 28.06 -16.90 14.90
C GLU A 190 28.74 -17.72 13.79
N GLN A 191 28.02 -18.08 12.72
CA GLN A 191 28.59 -18.84 11.60
C GLN A 191 28.42 -18.09 10.29
N LEU A 192 29.46 -18.12 9.45
CA LEU A 192 29.36 -17.66 8.07
C LEU A 192 28.62 -18.72 7.27
N ILE A 193 27.54 -18.31 6.61
CA ILE A 193 26.70 -19.19 5.82
C ILE A 193 26.49 -18.60 4.44
N LEU A 194 26.45 -19.49 3.47
CA LEU A 194 26.08 -19.18 2.10
C LEU A 194 24.56 -19.13 1.98
N GLY A 195 24.02 -18.00 1.54
CA GLY A 195 22.63 -17.86 1.13
C GLY A 195 22.49 -17.85 -0.39
N GLU A 196 21.32 -18.22 -0.90
CA GLU A 196 20.97 -18.11 -2.31
C GLU A 196 19.62 -17.40 -2.46
N VAL A 197 19.56 -16.37 -3.31
CA VAL A 197 18.32 -15.62 -3.58
C VAL A 197 17.37 -16.49 -4.41
N VAL A 198 16.29 -16.97 -3.80
CA VAL A 198 15.27 -17.80 -4.47
C VAL A 198 14.04 -17.01 -4.93
N GLY A 199 13.87 -15.80 -4.43
CA GLY A 199 12.77 -14.93 -4.83
C GLY A 199 12.93 -13.48 -4.41
N VAL A 200 12.19 -12.59 -5.07
CA VAL A 200 12.09 -11.17 -4.72
C VAL A 200 10.62 -10.80 -4.52
N LEU A 201 10.32 -10.04 -3.48
CA LEU A 201 8.97 -9.55 -3.18
C LEU A 201 8.61 -8.32 -4.03
N PRO A 202 7.32 -8.09 -4.33
CA PRO A 202 6.88 -6.87 -5.00
C PRO A 202 7.04 -5.64 -4.08
N GLU A 203 7.10 -4.45 -4.68
CA GLU A 203 7.10 -3.18 -3.96
C GLU A 203 5.85 -3.05 -3.06
N ASN A 204 5.99 -2.36 -1.93
CA ASN A 204 4.91 -2.13 -0.97
C ASN A 204 4.37 -3.45 -0.38
N THR A 205 5.26 -4.40 -0.09
CA THR A 205 4.88 -5.64 0.59
C THR A 205 4.93 -5.45 2.10
N TYR A 206 3.82 -5.73 2.78
CA TYR A 206 3.71 -5.59 4.24
C TYR A 206 3.13 -6.84 4.89
N PHE A 207 3.52 -7.07 6.15
CA PHE A 207 2.84 -8.01 7.05
C PHE A 207 2.38 -7.30 8.33
N ASN A 208 1.37 -7.88 9.00
CA ASN A 208 0.85 -7.35 10.26
C ASN A 208 1.64 -7.96 11.43
N ASN A 209 2.44 -7.14 12.12
CA ASN A 209 3.26 -7.58 13.25
C ASN A 209 2.52 -7.50 14.60
N SER A 210 1.19 -7.61 14.58
CA SER A 210 0.25 -7.41 15.70
C SER A 210 -0.01 -5.94 16.10
N PHE A 211 0.91 -5.03 15.84
CA PHE A 211 0.75 -3.62 16.20
C PHE A 211 0.58 -2.73 14.98
N ASP A 212 1.45 -2.91 14.00
CA ASP A 212 1.56 -2.09 12.80
C ASP A 212 1.75 -2.96 11.55
N LEU A 213 1.74 -2.31 10.39
CA LEU A 213 2.24 -2.88 9.15
C LEU A 213 3.75 -2.69 9.07
N GLU A 214 4.47 -3.79 9.06
CA GLU A 214 5.91 -3.79 8.86
C GLU A 214 6.21 -4.02 7.38
N SER A 215 6.96 -3.09 6.79
CA SER A 215 7.42 -3.19 5.40
C SER A 215 8.45 -4.32 5.27
N LEU A 216 8.38 -5.03 4.15
CA LEU A 216 9.34 -6.05 3.75
C LEU A 216 10.27 -5.57 2.62
N ASP A 217 10.09 -4.35 2.11
CA ASP A 217 10.82 -3.84 0.95
C ASP A 217 12.33 -3.75 1.21
N ASP A 218 12.73 -3.43 2.44
CA ASP A 218 14.13 -3.28 2.89
C ASP A 218 14.65 -4.51 3.67
N LYS A 219 13.98 -5.66 3.58
CA LYS A 219 14.29 -6.86 4.38
C LYS A 219 14.86 -8.01 3.56
N LEU A 220 15.76 -8.77 4.18
CA LEU A 220 16.16 -10.09 3.70
C LEU A 220 15.50 -11.16 4.57
N ILE A 221 14.79 -12.09 3.95
CA ILE A 221 13.97 -13.08 4.65
C ILE A 221 14.60 -14.45 4.49
N ILE A 222 14.85 -15.12 5.61
CA ILE A 222 15.45 -16.45 5.69
C ILE A 222 14.55 -17.39 6.51
N PRO A 223 14.63 -18.71 6.29
CA PRO A 223 13.88 -19.68 7.09
C PRO A 223 14.35 -19.71 8.56
N ALA A 224 13.39 -19.69 9.48
CA ALA A 224 13.64 -19.97 10.89
C ALA A 224 13.79 -21.48 11.09
N TYR A 225 15.04 -21.95 11.22
CA TYR A 225 15.32 -23.37 11.45
C TYR A 225 15.14 -23.77 12.91
N TYR A 226 14.52 -24.93 13.12
CA TYR A 226 14.42 -25.52 14.45
C TYR A 226 15.77 -26.07 14.91
N LEU A 227 15.99 -26.08 16.22
CA LEU A 227 17.19 -26.60 16.85
C LEU A 227 17.45 -28.08 16.49
N SER A 228 16.39 -28.87 16.28
CA SER A 228 16.49 -30.25 15.81
C SER A 228 17.10 -30.33 14.42
N GLU A 229 16.66 -29.46 13.51
CA GLU A 229 17.14 -29.39 12.12
C GLU A 229 18.59 -28.91 12.06
N LEU A 230 18.92 -27.88 12.84
CA LEU A 230 20.29 -27.36 12.91
C LEU A 230 21.29 -28.44 13.37
N LYS A 231 20.92 -29.22 14.39
CA LYS A 231 21.74 -30.34 14.87
C LYS A 231 21.83 -31.46 13.82
N ALA A 232 20.73 -31.79 13.14
CA ALA A 232 20.71 -32.82 12.11
C ALA A 232 21.56 -32.43 10.89
N GLY A 233 21.53 -31.16 10.48
CA GLY A 233 22.33 -30.60 9.40
C GLY A 233 23.79 -30.31 9.75
N GLY A 234 24.25 -30.70 10.94
CA GLY A 234 25.65 -30.66 11.34
C GLY A 234 26.13 -29.32 11.94
N MET A 235 25.23 -28.38 12.24
CA MET A 235 25.60 -27.12 12.87
C MET A 235 25.98 -27.32 14.34
N MET A 236 27.21 -26.94 14.69
CA MET A 236 27.68 -26.91 16.08
C MET A 236 27.43 -25.55 16.71
N LEU A 237 26.34 -25.43 17.45
CA LEU A 237 26.01 -24.23 18.21
C LEU A 237 26.67 -24.24 19.59
N SER A 238 27.19 -23.10 20.02
CA SER A 238 27.61 -22.92 21.41
C SER A 238 26.40 -23.11 22.35
N PRO A 239 26.62 -23.48 23.64
CA PRO A 239 25.51 -23.64 24.59
C PRO A 239 24.64 -22.39 24.72
N GLY A 240 25.24 -21.20 24.66
CA GLY A 240 24.53 -19.93 24.64
C GLY A 240 23.64 -19.79 23.40
N HIS A 241 24.15 -20.07 22.21
CA HIS A 241 23.39 -20.00 20.96
C HIS A 241 22.28 -21.04 20.87
N THR A 242 22.53 -22.24 21.40
CA THR A 242 21.51 -23.30 21.52
C THR A 242 20.31 -22.80 22.34
N PHE A 243 20.59 -22.15 23.46
CA PHE A 243 19.56 -21.59 24.34
C PHE A 243 18.81 -20.41 23.69
N LEU A 244 19.53 -19.47 23.07
CA LEU A 244 18.92 -18.34 22.37
C LEU A 244 18.03 -18.79 21.20
N THR A 245 18.46 -19.81 20.46
CA THR A 245 17.64 -20.41 19.39
C THR A 245 16.37 -21.03 19.96
N ALA A 246 16.47 -21.77 21.08
CA ALA A 246 15.30 -22.35 21.74
C ALA A 246 14.32 -21.28 22.26
N ILE A 247 14.79 -20.14 22.74
CA ILE A 247 13.94 -19.00 23.11
C ILE A 247 13.29 -18.38 21.86
N ALA A 248 14.07 -18.13 20.81
CA ALA A 248 13.58 -17.52 19.57
C ALA A 248 12.47 -18.36 18.91
N GLU A 249 12.49 -19.68 19.08
CA GLU A 249 11.41 -20.57 18.62
C GLU A 249 10.12 -20.45 19.43
N THR A 250 10.15 -19.85 20.61
CA THR A 250 8.97 -19.55 21.45
C THR A 250 8.44 -18.14 21.25
N ALA A 251 9.22 -17.26 20.62
CA ALA A 251 8.82 -15.91 20.24
C ALA A 251 8.20 -15.93 18.83
N GLY A 252 6.96 -15.43 18.72
CA GLY A 252 6.25 -15.45 17.45
C GLY A 252 4.82 -14.93 17.57
N PHE A 253 4.02 -15.13 16.54
CA PHE A 253 2.63 -14.71 16.50
C PHE A 253 1.68 -15.89 16.68
N LEU A 254 0.73 -15.75 17.60
CA LEU A 254 -0.46 -16.60 17.65
C LEU A 254 -1.55 -15.94 16.84
N ILE A 255 -2.20 -16.71 15.98
CA ILE A 255 -3.39 -16.29 15.26
C ILE A 255 -4.57 -17.10 15.73
N SER A 256 -5.58 -16.41 16.26
CA SER A 256 -6.76 -17.06 16.82
C SER A 256 -7.96 -16.11 16.89
N PRO A 257 -9.19 -16.60 16.74
CA PRO A 257 -10.40 -15.82 17.00
C PRO A 257 -10.67 -15.63 18.51
N LYS A 258 -9.96 -16.36 19.38
CA LYS A 258 -10.11 -16.26 20.85
C LYS A 258 -9.70 -14.86 21.33
N SER A 259 -10.28 -14.39 22.44
CA SER A 259 -9.89 -13.11 23.05
C SER A 259 -8.50 -13.17 23.67
N THR A 260 -7.81 -12.02 23.79
CA THR A 260 -6.49 -11.93 24.45
C THR A 260 -6.51 -12.56 25.84
N GLN A 261 -7.57 -12.32 26.62
CA GLN A 261 -7.73 -12.85 27.98
C GLN A 261 -7.78 -14.38 27.98
N ARG A 262 -8.52 -14.98 27.03
CA ARG A 262 -8.63 -16.44 26.97
C ARG A 262 -7.31 -17.09 26.56
N LEU A 263 -6.64 -16.53 25.57
CA LEU A 263 -5.32 -17.02 25.13
C LEU A 263 -4.26 -16.86 26.23
N GLN A 264 -4.28 -15.73 26.96
CA GLN A 264 -3.35 -15.49 28.06
C GLN A 264 -3.56 -16.51 29.20
N LEU A 265 -4.80 -16.89 29.49
CA LEU A 265 -5.09 -17.96 30.47
C LEU A 265 -4.53 -19.31 30.02
N GLU A 266 -4.80 -19.73 28.78
CA GLU A 266 -4.31 -21.00 28.24
C GLU A 266 -2.77 -21.03 28.17
N MET A 267 -2.14 -19.92 27.82
CA MET A 267 -0.68 -19.80 27.80
C MET A 267 -0.08 -19.79 29.21
N ASN A 268 -0.71 -19.14 30.19
CA ASN A 268 -0.29 -19.19 31.58
C ASN A 268 -0.40 -20.61 32.16
N GLU A 269 -1.47 -21.34 31.82
CA GLU A 269 -1.62 -22.76 32.20
C GLU A 269 -0.48 -23.61 31.60
N LEU A 270 -0.13 -23.36 30.33
CA LEU A 270 0.99 -24.03 29.67
C LEU A 270 2.34 -23.70 30.31
N SER A 271 2.63 -22.42 30.57
CA SER A 271 3.84 -21.97 31.27
C SER A 271 3.96 -22.63 32.64
N ASN A 272 2.87 -22.65 33.42
CA ASN A 272 2.85 -23.26 34.75
C ASN A 272 3.09 -24.77 34.69
N LYS A 273 2.48 -25.48 33.74
CA LYS A 273 2.69 -26.92 33.52
C LYS A 273 4.15 -27.25 33.21
N LEU A 274 4.84 -26.36 32.51
CA LEU A 274 6.23 -26.50 32.11
C LEU A 274 7.21 -25.77 33.06
N ASN A 275 6.74 -25.27 34.22
CA ASN A 275 7.57 -24.52 35.17
C ASN A 275 8.37 -23.37 34.51
N LEU A 276 7.76 -22.70 33.53
CA LEU A 276 8.30 -21.53 32.86
C LEU A 276 7.69 -20.28 33.47
N LEU A 277 8.40 -19.15 33.36
CA LEU A 277 7.79 -17.85 33.65
C LEU A 277 6.59 -17.62 32.72
N PRO A 278 5.54 -16.92 33.19
CA PRO A 278 4.40 -16.61 32.36
C PRO A 278 4.85 -15.73 31.19
N TYR A 279 4.57 -16.19 29.98
CA TYR A 279 4.76 -15.37 28.79
C TYR A 279 3.68 -14.28 28.76
N ARG A 280 3.91 -13.21 28.00
CA ARG A 280 2.93 -12.16 27.82
C ARG A 280 2.44 -12.14 26.38
N LEU A 281 1.14 -12.13 26.20
CA LEU A 281 0.53 -11.81 24.92
C LEU A 281 0.39 -10.31 24.79
N ILE A 282 0.94 -9.80 23.70
CA ILE A 282 0.83 -8.40 23.34
C ILE A 282 0.01 -8.32 22.04
N GLY A 283 -0.91 -7.36 22.01
CA GLY A 283 -1.83 -7.18 20.89
C GLY A 283 -3.13 -7.96 21.04
N GLY A 284 -3.89 -8.04 19.96
CA GLY A 284 -5.16 -8.76 19.96
C GLY A 284 -6.34 -8.10 19.28
N HIS A 285 -6.13 -6.94 18.67
CA HIS A 285 -7.03 -6.43 17.65
C HIS A 285 -6.20 -5.75 16.58
N THR A 286 -6.56 -5.97 15.32
CA THR A 286 -6.16 -5.15 14.17
C THR A 286 -6.72 -3.72 14.28
N TRP A 287 -6.83 -3.17 15.50
CA TRP A 287 -7.40 -1.88 15.83
C TRP A 287 -6.74 -0.76 15.04
N GLN A 288 -5.42 -0.78 14.89
CA GLN A 288 -4.71 0.23 14.11
C GLN A 288 -5.00 0.08 12.61
N LEU A 289 -4.92 -1.12 12.05
CA LEU A 289 -5.33 -1.42 10.68
C LEU A 289 -6.79 -1.07 10.37
N ASN A 290 -7.70 -1.37 11.30
CA ASN A 290 -9.11 -1.02 11.24
C ASN A 290 -9.28 0.50 11.37
N ILE A 291 -8.53 1.18 12.22
CA ILE A 291 -8.55 2.65 12.31
C ILE A 291 -8.00 3.27 11.03
N TRP A 292 -6.91 2.79 10.46
CA TRP A 292 -6.37 3.29 9.20
C TRP A 292 -7.33 3.03 8.05
N GLY A 293 -7.95 1.85 8.01
CA GLY A 293 -9.00 1.53 7.05
C GLY A 293 -10.27 2.37 7.23
N LEU A 294 -10.72 2.59 8.47
CA LEU A 294 -11.91 3.40 8.78
C LEU A 294 -11.64 4.89 8.58
N THR A 295 -10.51 5.40 9.05
CA THR A 295 -10.09 6.80 8.91
C THR A 295 -9.75 7.12 7.46
N GLY A 296 -9.09 6.21 6.75
CA GLY A 296 -8.83 6.30 5.31
C GLY A 296 -10.13 6.33 4.50
N ARG A 297 -11.09 5.43 4.81
CA ARG A 297 -12.43 5.46 4.19
C ARG A 297 -13.18 6.76 4.51
N GLN A 298 -13.15 7.22 5.76
CA GLN A 298 -13.80 8.48 6.14
C GLN A 298 -13.16 9.69 5.48
N LEU A 299 -11.83 9.75 5.40
CA LEU A 299 -11.10 10.80 4.70
C LEU A 299 -11.41 10.78 3.20
N GLY A 300 -11.38 9.59 2.59
CA GLY A 300 -11.76 9.38 1.19
C GLY A 300 -13.20 9.83 0.91
N GLN A 301 -14.15 9.50 1.78
CA GLN A 301 -15.54 9.97 1.68
C GLN A 301 -15.67 11.50 1.77
N LYS A 302 -14.95 12.14 2.69
CA LYS A 302 -14.96 13.61 2.85
C LYS A 302 -14.38 14.31 1.61
N LEU A 303 -13.23 13.83 1.13
CA LEU A 303 -12.59 14.38 -0.06
C LEU A 303 -13.41 14.12 -1.33
N TRP A 304 -14.08 12.97 -1.42
CA TRP A 304 -15.05 12.68 -2.48
C TRP A 304 -16.20 13.70 -2.50
N GLY A 305 -16.80 13.97 -1.32
CA GLY A 305 -17.83 15.00 -1.18
C GLY A 305 -17.36 16.38 -1.63
N MET A 306 -16.12 16.75 -1.30
CA MET A 306 -15.51 18.01 -1.74
C MET A 306 -15.32 18.06 -3.26
N ALA A 307 -14.84 16.98 -3.89
CA ALA A 307 -14.65 16.92 -5.34
C ALA A 307 -15.99 17.01 -6.10
N VAL A 308 -17.03 16.34 -5.61
CA VAL A 308 -18.39 16.45 -6.16
C VAL A 308 -18.94 17.87 -6.02
N MET A 309 -18.70 18.53 -4.88
CA MET A 309 -19.12 19.91 -4.67
C MET A 309 -18.42 20.86 -5.66
N LEU A 310 -17.11 20.71 -5.87
CA LEU A 310 -16.35 21.49 -6.87
C LEU A 310 -16.88 21.28 -8.29
N LEU A 311 -17.25 20.04 -8.64
CA LEU A 311 -17.86 19.72 -9.92
C LEU A 311 -19.22 20.42 -10.09
N ILE A 312 -20.07 20.42 -9.07
CA ILE A 312 -21.37 21.11 -9.11
C ILE A 312 -21.18 22.62 -9.32
N ILE A 313 -20.25 23.24 -8.58
CA ILE A 313 -19.95 24.66 -8.73
C ILE A 313 -19.43 24.96 -10.14
N SER A 314 -18.57 24.10 -10.69
CA SER A 314 -18.09 24.21 -12.07
C SER A 314 -19.24 24.07 -13.10
N LEU A 315 -20.16 23.13 -12.90
CA LEU A 315 -21.34 22.94 -13.74
C LEU A 315 -22.25 24.17 -13.73
N ILE A 316 -22.47 24.79 -12.57
CA ILE A 316 -23.26 26.03 -12.47
C ILE A 316 -22.54 27.17 -13.19
N SER A 317 -21.24 27.33 -12.97
CA SER A 317 -20.42 28.39 -13.59
C SER A 317 -20.39 28.29 -15.13
N THR A 318 -20.20 27.07 -15.65
CA THR A 318 -20.25 26.78 -17.09
C THR A 318 -21.64 27.00 -17.67
N THR A 319 -22.70 26.56 -16.98
CA THR A 319 -24.10 26.80 -17.36
C THR A 319 -24.39 28.29 -17.50
N MET A 320 -24.03 29.09 -16.49
CA MET A 320 -24.23 30.55 -16.52
C MET A 320 -23.44 31.19 -17.66
N THR A 321 -22.20 30.73 -17.89
CA THR A 321 -21.37 31.21 -19.00
C THR A 321 -21.98 30.89 -20.35
N LEU A 322 -22.54 29.70 -20.53
CA LEU A 322 -23.22 29.30 -21.77
C LEU A 322 -24.49 30.11 -22.02
N ILE A 323 -25.33 30.27 -20.99
CA ILE A 323 -26.55 31.10 -21.08
C ILE A 323 -26.17 32.54 -21.45
N ASN A 324 -25.17 33.12 -20.78
CA ASN A 324 -24.69 34.47 -21.06
C ASN A 324 -24.06 34.57 -22.46
N GLN A 325 -23.36 33.54 -22.93
CA GLN A 325 -22.82 33.51 -24.28
C GLN A 325 -23.95 33.52 -25.32
N ILE A 326 -24.97 32.69 -25.14
CA ILE A 326 -26.12 32.62 -26.05
C ILE A 326 -26.92 33.93 -25.99
N ALA A 327 -27.15 34.49 -24.79
CA ALA A 327 -27.85 35.75 -24.60
C ALA A 327 -27.14 36.91 -25.32
N ASN A 328 -25.82 37.04 -25.14
CA ASN A 328 -25.02 38.07 -25.80
C ASN A 328 -24.93 37.89 -27.32
N SER A 329 -25.06 36.65 -27.81
CA SER A 329 -25.06 36.34 -29.24
C SER A 329 -26.46 36.32 -29.86
N ARG A 330 -27.53 36.68 -29.12
CA ARG A 330 -28.92 36.63 -29.61
C ARG A 330 -29.13 37.34 -30.95
N LYS A 331 -28.57 38.54 -31.12
CA LYS A 331 -28.67 39.30 -32.37
C LYS A 331 -28.03 38.54 -33.54
N THR A 332 -26.81 38.03 -33.36
CA THR A 332 -26.10 37.23 -34.36
C THR A 332 -26.85 35.93 -34.67
N LEU A 333 -27.41 35.27 -33.66
CA LEU A 333 -28.22 34.06 -33.83
C LEU A 333 -29.51 34.35 -34.61
N ALA A 334 -30.20 35.45 -34.33
CA ALA A 334 -31.40 35.85 -35.06
C ALA A 334 -31.11 36.15 -36.54
N ILE A 335 -29.95 36.76 -36.85
CA ILE A 335 -29.49 36.96 -38.23
C ILE A 335 -29.23 35.61 -38.93
N TYR A 336 -28.58 34.66 -38.26
CA TYR A 336 -28.37 33.33 -38.86
C TYR A 336 -29.69 32.61 -39.12
N ILE A 337 -30.63 32.66 -38.18
CA ILE A 337 -31.96 32.06 -38.36
C ILE A 337 -32.71 32.73 -39.52
N SER A 338 -32.64 34.06 -39.64
CA SER A 338 -33.29 34.78 -40.75
C SER A 338 -32.66 34.51 -42.12
N GLN A 339 -31.37 34.15 -42.14
CA GLN A 339 -30.66 33.67 -43.34
C GLN A 339 -30.98 32.20 -43.69
N GLY A 340 -31.84 31.53 -42.92
CA GLY A 340 -32.31 30.18 -43.20
C GLY A 340 -31.61 29.07 -42.41
N LEU A 341 -30.72 29.41 -41.46
CA LEU A 341 -30.11 28.40 -40.59
C LEU A 341 -31.14 27.82 -39.63
N THR A 342 -31.19 26.49 -39.53
CA THR A 342 -32.12 25.81 -38.64
C THR A 342 -31.61 25.81 -37.20
N TYR A 343 -32.52 25.76 -36.22
CA TYR A 343 -32.16 25.62 -34.80
C TYR A 343 -31.29 24.38 -34.52
N ARG A 344 -31.45 23.32 -35.31
CA ARG A 344 -30.67 22.08 -35.20
C ARG A 344 -29.19 22.28 -35.57
N GLU A 345 -28.91 23.08 -36.59
CA GLU A 345 -27.54 23.39 -37.00
C GLU A 345 -26.82 24.27 -35.97
N LEU A 346 -27.54 25.25 -35.40
CA LEU A 346 -27.04 26.06 -34.30
C LEU A 346 -26.72 25.21 -33.07
N TYR A 347 -27.66 24.34 -32.66
CA TYR A 347 -27.45 23.39 -31.57
C TYR A 347 -26.21 22.53 -31.80
N TYR A 348 -26.07 21.94 -32.99
CA TYR A 348 -24.94 21.08 -33.33
C TYR A 348 -23.59 21.82 -33.29
N SER A 349 -23.56 23.09 -33.72
CA SER A 349 -22.36 23.94 -33.63
C SER A 349 -21.91 24.14 -32.17
N TYR A 350 -22.84 24.46 -31.27
CA TYR A 350 -22.53 24.59 -29.85
C TYR A 350 -22.16 23.25 -29.21
N SER A 351 -22.86 22.16 -29.54
CA SER A 351 -22.52 20.81 -29.03
C SER A 351 -21.12 20.37 -29.47
N LYS A 352 -20.69 20.68 -30.70
CA LYS A 352 -19.31 20.43 -31.16
C LYS A 352 -18.29 21.20 -30.33
N LYS A 353 -18.55 22.48 -30.06
CA LYS A 353 -17.68 23.30 -29.22
C LYS A 353 -17.55 22.71 -27.82
N LEU A 354 -18.67 22.34 -27.20
CA LEU A 354 -18.70 21.68 -25.88
C LEU A 354 -17.95 20.35 -25.88
N LEU A 355 -18.09 19.54 -26.94
CA LEU A 355 -17.35 18.30 -27.08
C LEU A 355 -15.85 18.52 -27.05
N ILE A 356 -15.35 19.51 -27.80
CA ILE A 356 -13.93 19.84 -27.85
C ILE A 356 -13.44 20.33 -26.47
N GLU A 357 -14.17 21.26 -25.84
CA GLU A 357 -13.80 21.80 -24.53
C GLU A 357 -13.77 20.72 -23.44
N ASN A 358 -14.81 19.89 -23.36
CA ASN A 358 -14.87 18.78 -22.41
C ASN A 358 -13.78 17.74 -22.66
N SER A 359 -13.51 17.41 -23.93
CA SER A 359 -12.47 16.44 -24.28
C SER A 359 -11.10 16.93 -23.87
N TRP A 360 -10.79 18.22 -24.05
CA TRP A 360 -9.52 18.79 -23.60
C TRP A 360 -9.36 18.76 -22.08
N CYS A 361 -10.38 19.17 -21.32
CA CYS A 361 -10.34 19.09 -19.87
C CYS A 361 -10.12 17.65 -19.39
N LEU A 362 -10.77 16.69 -20.04
CA LEU A 362 -10.66 15.28 -19.72
C LEU A 362 -9.27 14.70 -20.05
N LEU A 363 -8.71 15.05 -21.21
CA LEU A 363 -7.36 14.64 -21.60
C LEU A 363 -6.30 15.16 -20.63
N ILE A 364 -6.42 16.43 -20.20
CA ILE A 364 -5.53 16.99 -19.17
C ILE A 364 -5.68 16.21 -17.87
N ALA A 365 -6.90 15.93 -17.44
CA ALA A 365 -7.16 15.19 -16.21
C ALA A 365 -6.61 13.75 -16.25
N LEU A 366 -6.75 13.07 -17.39
CA LEU A 366 -6.15 11.75 -17.61
C LEU A 366 -4.62 11.80 -17.61
N GLY A 367 -4.02 12.81 -18.26
CA GLY A 367 -2.57 12.99 -18.27
C GLY A 367 -1.99 13.23 -16.88
N VAL A 368 -2.64 14.06 -16.07
CA VAL A 368 -2.25 14.29 -14.66
C VAL A 368 -2.41 13.01 -13.84
N ASN A 369 -3.53 12.30 -13.97
CA ASN A 369 -3.75 11.06 -13.23
C ASN A 369 -2.75 9.97 -13.62
N TYR A 370 -2.40 9.84 -14.90
CA TYR A 370 -1.37 8.91 -15.38
C TYR A 370 0.01 9.27 -14.84
N GLY A 371 0.38 10.55 -14.86
CA GLY A 371 1.68 10.99 -14.33
C GLY A 371 1.84 10.75 -12.82
N LEU A 372 0.76 10.78 -12.05
CA LEU A 372 0.79 10.58 -10.59
C LEU A 372 0.58 9.13 -10.16
N HIS A 373 -0.28 8.38 -10.85
CA HIS A 373 -0.73 7.06 -10.40
C HIS A 373 -0.46 5.93 -11.41
N GLY A 374 0.05 6.22 -12.60
CA GLY A 374 0.29 5.22 -13.66
C GLY A 374 -0.98 4.57 -14.23
N GLN A 375 -2.16 4.97 -13.78
CA GLN A 375 -3.45 4.36 -14.16
C GLN A 375 -4.29 5.33 -14.99
N LEU A 376 -5.04 4.78 -15.95
CA LEU A 376 -6.00 5.52 -16.78
C LEU A 376 -7.43 5.03 -16.51
N PRO A 377 -8.24 5.75 -15.72
CA PRO A 377 -9.62 5.35 -15.43
C PRO A 377 -10.55 5.68 -16.61
N LEU A 378 -10.36 5.00 -17.75
CA LEU A 378 -11.05 5.27 -19.01
C LEU A 378 -12.58 5.16 -18.92
N VAL A 379 -13.08 4.18 -18.16
CA VAL A 379 -14.52 3.97 -17.98
C VAL A 379 -15.16 5.16 -17.25
N LEU A 380 -14.52 5.62 -16.16
CA LEU A 380 -14.96 6.80 -15.41
C LEU A 380 -14.93 8.03 -16.31
N ALA A 381 -13.83 8.23 -17.03
CA ALA A 381 -13.64 9.38 -17.90
C ALA A 381 -14.69 9.41 -19.03
N GLY A 382 -14.98 8.27 -19.65
CA GLY A 382 -16.05 8.13 -20.65
C GLY A 382 -17.43 8.43 -20.07
N GLY A 383 -17.75 7.89 -18.89
CA GLY A 383 -19.01 8.18 -18.20
C GLY A 383 -19.16 9.66 -17.87
N LEU A 384 -18.11 10.29 -17.36
CA LEU A 384 -18.10 11.71 -17.02
C LEU A 384 -18.30 12.61 -18.26
N LEU A 385 -17.65 12.27 -19.38
CA LEU A 385 -17.85 12.98 -20.64
C LEU A 385 -19.31 12.93 -21.09
N ILE A 386 -19.96 11.77 -21.02
CA ILE A 386 -21.37 11.60 -21.38
C ILE A 386 -22.27 12.46 -20.48
N VAL A 387 -22.02 12.47 -19.16
CA VAL A 387 -22.80 13.28 -18.20
C VAL A 387 -22.67 14.77 -18.50
N LEU A 388 -21.44 15.27 -18.67
CA LEU A 388 -21.18 16.67 -18.97
C LEU A 388 -21.83 17.11 -20.29
N LEU A 389 -21.66 16.30 -21.35
CA LEU A 389 -22.25 16.61 -22.66
C LEU A 389 -23.77 16.60 -22.63
N SER A 390 -24.36 15.64 -21.92
CA SER A 390 -25.83 15.55 -21.80
C SER A 390 -26.39 16.76 -21.07
N TRP A 391 -25.77 17.16 -19.96
CA TRP A 391 -26.18 18.33 -19.18
C TRP A 391 -26.06 19.63 -19.97
N GLU A 392 -24.88 19.92 -20.53
CA GLU A 392 -24.61 21.18 -21.21
C GLU A 392 -25.37 21.28 -22.53
N SER A 393 -25.53 20.17 -23.26
CA SER A 393 -26.32 20.17 -24.50
C SER A 393 -27.80 20.44 -24.23
N LEU A 394 -28.36 19.91 -23.14
CA LEU A 394 -29.75 20.19 -22.77
C LEU A 394 -29.98 21.68 -22.49
N ILE A 395 -29.03 22.33 -21.81
CA ILE A 395 -29.05 23.78 -21.56
C ILE A 395 -28.98 24.55 -22.89
N VAL A 396 -28.03 24.21 -23.76
CA VAL A 396 -27.88 24.85 -25.08
C VAL A 396 -29.16 24.75 -25.89
N TRP A 397 -29.77 23.56 -25.95
CA TRP A 397 -31.03 23.34 -26.66
C TRP A 397 -32.15 24.25 -26.13
N TYR A 398 -32.33 24.29 -24.81
CA TYR A 398 -33.34 25.12 -24.17
C TYR A 398 -33.09 26.62 -24.41
N SER A 399 -31.85 27.07 -24.26
CA SER A 399 -31.47 28.47 -24.46
C SER A 399 -31.64 28.92 -25.92
N ILE A 400 -31.29 28.09 -26.90
CA ILE A 400 -31.44 28.40 -28.33
C ILE A 400 -32.93 28.45 -28.73
N LYS A 401 -33.73 27.49 -28.27
CA LYS A 401 -35.17 27.42 -28.61
C LYS A 401 -35.94 28.65 -28.11
N ASN A 402 -35.50 29.25 -27.01
CA ASN A 402 -36.12 30.44 -26.42
C ASN A 402 -35.66 31.77 -27.06
N VAL A 403 -34.82 31.75 -28.10
CA VAL A 403 -34.46 32.96 -28.85
C VAL A 403 -35.64 33.31 -29.77
N SER A 404 -36.46 34.28 -29.35
CA SER A 404 -37.54 34.81 -30.20
C SER A 404 -36.97 35.77 -31.25
N LEU A 405 -37.27 35.51 -32.52
CA LEU A 405 -36.83 36.34 -33.66
C LEU A 405 -37.28 37.80 -33.52
N ILE A 406 -38.51 38.01 -33.03
CA ILE A 406 -39.12 39.34 -32.92
C ILE A 406 -38.50 40.15 -31.79
N SER A 407 -38.22 39.53 -30.63
CA SER A 407 -37.57 40.25 -29.52
C SER A 407 -36.10 40.53 -29.78
N ALA A 408 -35.40 39.64 -30.51
CA ALA A 408 -33.97 39.77 -30.78
C ALA A 408 -33.64 40.89 -31.79
N ILE A 409 -34.55 41.18 -32.72
CA ILE A 409 -34.39 42.26 -33.72
C ILE A 409 -34.76 43.63 -33.13
N ARG A 410 -35.61 43.67 -32.10
CA ARG A 410 -36.18 44.90 -31.52
C ARG A 410 -35.38 45.50 -30.34
N GLU A 411 -34.32 44.83 -29.87
CA GLU A 411 -33.43 45.27 -28.78
C GLU A 411 -32.45 46.40 -29.21
N GLU A 412 -32.92 47.41 -29.94
CA GLU A 412 -32.31 48.75 -30.02
C GLU A 412 -32.97 49.67 -28.98
#